data_AF-A0AA35REN0-F1
#
_entry.id   AF-A0AA35REN0-F1
#
_cell.length_a   1.000
_cell.length_b   1.000
_cell.length_c   1.000
_cell.angle_alpha   90.00
_cell.angle_beta   90.00
_cell.angle_gamma   90.00
#
_symmetry.space_group_name_H-M   'P 1'
#
loop_
_entity.id
_entity.type
_entity.pdbx_description
1 polymer ?
#
loop_
_entity_poly.entity_id
_entity_poly.type
_entity_poly.pdbx_seq_one_letter_code
_entity_poly.pdbx_strand_id
1 'polypeptide(L)'
;MSTNHLLSSWETLAGICSQLTHLHSLNLSENFALSVPGDPRTLTPAFRQVKELTMNKMQLSWSQVCVVVSMFPGLERFHCCENLISEISSQPPLQSLRLITLEENQLSSWDSVFHLAPLPSLEILILNDNQIPQIFSPETDGRSPGFLELKSLSICRNRLHDWSSIIALDSMPALRELKIKGNPLFEGNCVTRGVRLT
;
A
#
# COMPACT_ATOMS: atom_id res chain seq x y z
N MET A 1 -18.42 -26.64 -9.47
CA MET A 1 -18.88 -25.46 -8.70
C MET A 1 -18.58 -24.25 -9.54
N SER A 2 -19.62 -23.66 -10.12
CA SER A 2 -19.54 -22.56 -11.09
C SER A 2 -19.36 -21.23 -10.36
N THR A 3 -18.15 -20.68 -10.37
CA THR A 3 -17.90 -19.30 -9.96
C THR A 3 -18.47 -18.37 -11.02
N ASN A 4 -19.49 -17.59 -10.65
CA ASN A 4 -20.03 -16.51 -11.45
C ASN A 4 -18.95 -15.43 -11.66
N HIS A 5 -18.14 -15.58 -12.71
CA HIS A 5 -17.23 -14.53 -13.18
C HIS A 5 -18.03 -13.47 -13.94
N LEU A 6 -18.78 -12.63 -13.22
CA LEU A 6 -19.59 -11.55 -13.80
C LEU A 6 -18.74 -10.44 -14.46
N LEU A 7 -17.43 -10.41 -14.20
CA LEU A 7 -16.48 -9.41 -14.69
C LEU A 7 -15.35 -10.10 -15.44
N SER A 8 -15.61 -10.54 -16.67
CA SER A 8 -14.66 -11.33 -17.47
C SER A 8 -13.57 -10.50 -18.16
N SER A 9 -13.67 -9.17 -18.16
CA SER A 9 -12.65 -8.30 -18.77
C SER A 9 -12.71 -6.87 -18.24
N TRP A 10 -11.60 -6.15 -18.41
CA TRP A 10 -11.49 -4.74 -18.05
C TRP A 10 -12.38 -3.83 -18.90
N GLU A 11 -12.67 -4.20 -20.15
CA GLU A 11 -13.57 -3.49 -21.04
C GLU A 11 -15.01 -3.56 -20.54
N THR A 12 -15.44 -4.73 -20.05
CA THR A 12 -16.77 -4.87 -19.42
C THR A 12 -16.86 -4.01 -18.16
N LEU A 13 -15.83 -4.05 -17.31
CA LEU A 13 -15.75 -3.21 -16.11
C LEU A 13 -15.79 -1.72 -16.45
N ALA A 14 -15.04 -1.29 -17.46
CA ALA A 14 -15.02 0.09 -17.93
C ALA A 14 -16.40 0.51 -18.49
N GLY A 15 -17.07 -0.37 -19.24
CA GLY A 15 -18.43 -0.13 -19.73
C GLY A 15 -19.41 0.12 -18.59
N ILE A 16 -19.36 -0.70 -17.53
CA ILE A 16 -20.20 -0.51 -16.33
C ILE A 16 -19.85 0.79 -15.61
N CYS A 17 -18.56 1.02 -15.32
CA CYS A 17 -18.10 2.20 -14.59
C CYS A 17 -18.41 3.51 -15.35
N SER A 18 -18.39 3.48 -16.68
CA SER A 18 -18.74 4.64 -17.50
C SER A 18 -20.20 5.09 -17.34
N GLN A 19 -21.10 4.17 -16.96
CA GLN A 19 -22.52 4.48 -16.71
C GLN A 19 -22.76 4.91 -15.26
N LEU A 20 -21.88 4.54 -14.33
CA LEU A 20 -21.98 4.85 -12.91
C LEU A 20 -21.23 6.15 -12.57
N THR A 21 -21.79 7.29 -12.97
CA THR A 21 -21.17 8.62 -12.83
C THR A 21 -20.85 9.04 -11.39
N HIS A 22 -21.45 8.38 -10.39
CA HIS A 22 -21.21 8.62 -8.96
C HIS A 22 -20.41 7.50 -8.28
N LEU A 23 -19.78 6.59 -9.05
CA LEU A 23 -18.96 5.52 -8.49
C LEU A 23 -17.64 6.09 -7.94
N HIS A 24 -17.51 6.09 -6.62
CA HIS A 24 -16.31 6.56 -5.92
C HIS A 24 -15.46 5.41 -5.36
N SER A 25 -16.07 4.27 -5.03
CA SER A 25 -15.38 3.10 -4.51
C SER A 25 -15.63 1.91 -5.42
N LEU A 26 -14.56 1.20 -5.78
CA LEU A 26 -14.59 0.00 -6.60
C LEU A 26 -13.87 -1.13 -5.86
N ASN A 27 -14.55 -2.26 -5.71
CA ASN A 27 -13.96 -3.48 -5.16
C ASN A 27 -13.77 -4.50 -6.26
N LEU A 28 -12.51 -4.87 -6.52
CA LEU A 28 -12.09 -5.87 -7.48
C LEU A 28 -11.54 -7.13 -6.81
N SER A 29 -11.64 -7.26 -5.49
CA SER A 29 -11.04 -8.37 -4.74
C SER A 29 -11.49 -9.74 -5.26
N GLU A 30 -10.60 -10.74 -5.16
CA GLU A 30 -10.85 -12.14 -5.53
C GLU A 30 -11.21 -12.36 -7.03
N ASN A 31 -10.89 -11.39 -7.90
CA ASN A 31 -11.05 -11.53 -9.35
C ASN A 31 -9.80 -12.10 -10.02
N PHE A 32 -9.41 -13.32 -9.67
CA PHE A 32 -8.22 -14.01 -10.20
C PHE A 32 -8.20 -14.17 -11.73
N ALA A 33 -9.37 -14.19 -12.36
CA ALA A 33 -9.50 -14.30 -13.82
C ALA A 33 -9.17 -12.99 -14.56
N LEU A 34 -9.08 -11.87 -13.84
CA LEU A 34 -8.82 -10.56 -14.41
C LEU A 34 -7.32 -10.42 -14.70
N SER A 35 -6.93 -10.69 -15.93
CA SER A 35 -5.56 -10.48 -16.38
C SER A 35 -5.19 -9.00 -16.41
N VAL A 36 -3.90 -8.70 -16.51
CA VAL A 36 -3.42 -7.32 -16.72
C VAL A 36 -4.04 -6.77 -18.02
N PRO A 37 -4.58 -5.53 -18.02
CA PRO A 37 -5.17 -4.96 -19.22
C PRO A 37 -4.09 -4.74 -20.30
N GLY A 38 -4.44 -5.04 -21.56
CA GLY A 38 -3.52 -4.87 -22.69
C GLY A 38 -3.18 -3.40 -22.98
N ASP A 39 -4.17 -2.50 -22.91
CA ASP A 39 -3.98 -1.06 -23.02
C ASP A 39 -4.72 -0.31 -21.89
N PRO A 40 -4.09 -0.13 -20.72
CA PRO A 40 -4.71 0.53 -19.57
C PRO A 40 -5.16 1.97 -19.86
N ARG A 41 -4.46 2.68 -20.76
CA ARG A 41 -4.71 4.12 -21.02
C ARG A 41 -6.05 4.36 -21.69
N THR A 42 -6.49 3.42 -22.51
CA THR A 42 -7.79 3.49 -23.20
C THR A 42 -8.97 3.42 -22.22
N LEU A 43 -8.76 2.76 -21.07
CA LEU A 43 -9.80 2.52 -20.07
C LEU A 43 -9.80 3.58 -18.96
N THR A 44 -8.72 4.36 -18.83
CA THR A 44 -8.61 5.45 -17.86
C THR A 44 -9.84 6.38 -17.80
N PRO A 45 -10.47 6.81 -18.91
CA PRO A 45 -11.65 7.67 -18.86
C PRO A 45 -12.83 7.09 -18.05
N ALA A 46 -13.00 5.77 -18.05
CA ALA A 46 -14.08 5.09 -17.34
C ALA A 46 -13.91 5.07 -15.82
N PHE A 47 -12.66 5.21 -15.34
CA PHE A 47 -12.34 5.06 -13.91
C PHE A 47 -11.94 6.38 -13.23
N ARG A 48 -12.06 7.53 -13.91
CA ARG A 48 -11.64 8.85 -13.39
C ARG A 48 -12.32 9.27 -12.08
N GLN A 49 -13.54 8.80 -11.85
CA GLN A 49 -14.32 9.15 -10.65
C GLN A 49 -13.99 8.26 -9.44
N VAL A 50 -13.33 7.13 -9.65
CA VAL A 50 -12.99 6.19 -8.58
C VAL A 50 -11.88 6.79 -7.72
N LYS A 51 -12.18 6.94 -6.43
CA LYS A 51 -11.32 7.49 -5.38
C LYS A 51 -10.80 6.42 -4.43
N GLU A 52 -11.49 5.29 -4.36
CA GLU A 52 -11.14 4.16 -3.50
C GLU A 52 -11.17 2.88 -4.30
N LEU A 53 -10.10 2.08 -4.18
CA LEU A 53 -9.94 0.83 -4.91
C LEU A 53 -9.50 -0.26 -3.94
N THR A 54 -10.22 -1.37 -3.95
CA THR A 54 -9.86 -2.58 -3.21
C THR A 54 -9.50 -3.69 -4.20
N MET A 55 -8.29 -4.22 -4.08
CA MET A 55 -7.73 -5.30 -4.91
C MET A 55 -7.13 -6.38 -4.01
N ASN A 56 -7.90 -6.88 -3.04
CA ASN A 56 -7.40 -7.91 -2.13
C ASN A 56 -7.45 -9.29 -2.82
N LYS A 57 -6.52 -10.19 -2.47
CA LYS A 57 -6.52 -11.58 -2.99
C LYS A 57 -6.61 -11.65 -4.52
N MET A 58 -5.86 -10.81 -5.22
CA MET A 58 -5.77 -10.79 -6.68
C MET A 58 -4.61 -11.65 -7.21
N GLN A 59 -3.65 -12.02 -6.36
CA GLN A 59 -2.41 -12.74 -6.74
C GLN A 59 -1.61 -12.03 -7.85
N LEU A 60 -1.67 -10.70 -7.89
CA LEU A 60 -0.92 -9.87 -8.82
C LEU A 60 0.45 -9.53 -8.23
N SER A 61 1.49 -9.54 -9.05
CA SER A 61 2.77 -8.94 -8.68
C SER A 61 2.65 -7.42 -8.56
N TRP A 62 3.59 -6.77 -7.86
CA TRP A 62 3.57 -5.32 -7.72
C TRP A 62 3.62 -4.58 -9.06
N SER A 63 4.39 -5.07 -10.04
CA SER A 63 4.44 -4.47 -11.37
C SER A 63 3.09 -4.56 -12.08
N GLN A 64 2.37 -5.66 -11.94
CA GLN A 64 1.01 -5.81 -12.48
C GLN A 64 0.01 -4.90 -11.76
N VAL A 65 0.13 -4.78 -10.43
CA VAL A 65 -0.64 -3.80 -9.64
C VAL A 65 -0.41 -2.38 -10.19
N CYS A 66 0.84 -1.97 -10.41
CA CYS A 66 1.18 -0.67 -11.00
C CYS A 66 0.51 -0.42 -12.36
N VAL A 67 0.45 -1.45 -13.21
CA VAL A 67 -0.26 -1.35 -14.51
C VAL A 67 -1.75 -1.14 -14.29
N VAL A 68 -2.38 -1.90 -13.40
CA VAL A 68 -3.81 -1.77 -13.11
C VAL A 68 -4.15 -0.41 -12.52
N VAL A 69 -3.43 0.03 -11.49
CA VAL A 69 -3.72 1.30 -10.80
C VAL A 69 -3.46 2.52 -11.69
N SER A 70 -2.68 2.38 -12.78
CA SER A 70 -2.50 3.46 -13.78
C SER A 70 -3.80 3.89 -14.47
N MET A 71 -4.83 3.04 -14.43
CA MET A 71 -6.17 3.38 -14.95
C MET A 71 -6.95 4.31 -14.02
N PHE A 72 -6.51 4.49 -12.78
CA PHE A 72 -7.21 5.21 -11.71
C PHE A 72 -6.43 6.49 -11.29
N PRO A 73 -6.35 7.50 -12.17
CA PRO A 73 -5.48 8.67 -11.95
C PRO A 73 -5.90 9.53 -10.74
N GLY A 74 -7.17 9.45 -10.33
CA GLY A 74 -7.72 10.20 -9.20
C GLY A 74 -7.75 9.45 -7.88
N LEU A 75 -7.13 8.27 -7.79
CA LEU A 75 -7.22 7.38 -6.63
C LEU A 75 -6.59 8.01 -5.38
N GLU A 76 -7.33 7.98 -4.28
CA GLU A 76 -6.94 8.53 -2.98
C GLU A 76 -6.71 7.45 -1.92
N ARG A 77 -7.42 6.32 -2.02
CA ARG A 77 -7.33 5.19 -1.09
C ARG A 77 -7.14 3.89 -1.86
N PHE A 78 -6.11 3.14 -1.50
CA PHE A 78 -5.81 1.87 -2.14
C PHE A 78 -5.63 0.76 -1.12
N HIS A 79 -6.43 -0.30 -1.26
CA HIS A 79 -6.37 -1.50 -0.44
C HIS A 79 -5.85 -2.66 -1.29
N CYS A 80 -4.69 -3.19 -0.93
CA CYS A 80 -3.99 -4.23 -1.66
C CYS A 80 -3.49 -5.32 -0.70
N CYS A 81 -4.43 -5.91 0.03
CA CYS A 81 -4.16 -6.86 1.11
C CYS A 81 -4.15 -8.31 0.61
N GLU A 82 -3.46 -9.20 1.31
CA GLU A 82 -3.51 -10.65 1.04
C GLU A 82 -3.12 -11.03 -0.42
N ASN A 83 -2.15 -10.32 -1.01
CA ASN A 83 -1.69 -10.53 -2.39
C ASN A 83 -0.35 -11.28 -2.51
N LEU A 84 0.24 -11.68 -1.39
CA LEU A 84 1.56 -12.33 -1.35
C LEU A 84 2.69 -11.46 -1.94
N ILE A 85 2.53 -10.13 -1.94
CA ILE A 85 3.54 -9.22 -2.48
C ILE A 85 4.77 -9.24 -1.58
N SER A 86 5.89 -9.73 -2.10
CA SER A 86 7.18 -9.76 -1.38
C SER A 86 8.03 -8.52 -1.62
N GLU A 87 7.78 -7.79 -2.72
CA GLU A 87 8.57 -6.63 -3.14
C GLU A 87 7.71 -5.60 -3.90
N ILE A 88 7.79 -4.35 -3.46
CA ILE A 88 7.49 -3.12 -4.19
C ILE A 88 8.72 -2.75 -5.02
N SER A 89 8.68 -3.04 -6.31
CA SER A 89 9.80 -2.85 -7.25
C SER A 89 9.89 -1.43 -7.84
N SER A 90 8.85 -0.61 -7.66
CA SER A 90 8.78 0.75 -8.23
C SER A 90 7.70 1.59 -7.56
N GLN A 91 7.81 2.91 -7.66
CA GLN A 91 6.75 3.82 -7.27
C GLN A 91 5.50 3.63 -8.15
N PRO A 92 4.29 3.52 -7.57
CA PRO A 92 3.06 3.45 -8.34
C PRO A 92 2.69 4.82 -8.94
N PRO A 93 2.02 4.88 -10.10
CA PRO A 93 1.68 6.14 -10.79
C PRO A 93 0.47 6.87 -10.16
N LEU A 94 0.44 7.01 -8.83
CA LEU A 94 -0.73 7.46 -8.05
C LEU A 94 -0.45 8.77 -7.29
N GLN A 95 -0.44 9.88 -8.02
CA GLN A 95 -0.05 11.19 -7.47
C GLN A 95 -1.03 11.73 -6.42
N SER A 96 -2.29 11.30 -6.44
CA SER A 96 -3.33 11.72 -5.48
C SER A 96 -3.48 10.76 -4.29
N LEU A 97 -2.65 9.72 -4.20
CA LEU A 97 -2.82 8.68 -3.19
C LEU A 97 -2.51 9.21 -1.79
N ARG A 98 -3.47 9.06 -0.88
CA ARG A 98 -3.38 9.51 0.51
C ARG A 98 -3.28 8.37 1.49
N LEU A 99 -3.89 7.22 1.16
CA LEU A 99 -3.84 6.02 1.96
C LEU A 99 -3.49 4.82 1.10
N ILE A 100 -2.51 4.04 1.56
CA ILE A 100 -2.27 2.69 1.05
C ILE A 100 -2.20 1.69 2.20
N THR A 101 -2.93 0.58 2.05
CA THR A 101 -2.77 -0.59 2.92
C THR A 101 -2.27 -1.78 2.11
N LEU A 102 -1.20 -2.40 2.63
CA LEU A 102 -0.54 -3.59 2.12
C LEU A 102 -0.51 -4.67 3.20
N GLU A 103 -1.57 -4.74 4.02
CA GLU A 103 -1.69 -5.73 5.09
C GLU A 103 -1.64 -7.16 4.57
N GLU A 104 -1.11 -8.07 5.39
CA GLU A 104 -1.06 -9.50 5.10
C GLU A 104 -0.39 -9.83 3.75
N ASN A 105 0.72 -9.14 3.46
CA ASN A 105 1.61 -9.45 2.34
C ASN A 105 2.90 -10.11 2.85
N GLN A 106 3.94 -10.16 2.02
CA GLN A 106 5.21 -10.82 2.31
C GLN A 106 6.39 -9.84 2.27
N LEU A 107 6.14 -8.53 2.45
CA LEU A 107 7.19 -7.52 2.39
C LEU A 107 8.22 -7.77 3.48
N SER A 108 9.48 -7.97 3.08
CA SER A 108 10.58 -8.30 3.99
C SER A 108 11.71 -7.27 3.98
N SER A 109 11.54 -6.15 3.28
CA SER A 109 12.55 -5.10 3.14
C SER A 109 11.92 -3.71 3.22
N TRP A 110 12.50 -2.84 4.04
CA TRP A 110 12.10 -1.43 4.12
C TRP A 110 12.50 -0.64 2.88
N ASP A 111 13.61 -0.97 2.22
CA ASP A 111 13.99 -0.35 0.95
C ASP A 111 12.93 -0.55 -0.13
N SER A 112 12.30 -1.71 -0.11
CA SER A 112 11.17 -1.99 -0.99
C SER A 112 10.01 -1.02 -0.71
N VAL A 113 9.60 -0.88 0.56
CA VAL A 113 8.58 0.08 0.99
C VAL A 113 8.96 1.52 0.65
N PHE A 114 10.24 1.86 0.71
CA PHE A 114 10.75 3.21 0.44
C PHE A 114 10.49 3.68 -1.00
N HIS A 115 10.18 2.79 -1.95
CA HIS A 115 9.71 3.19 -3.28
C HIS A 115 8.34 3.92 -3.25
N LEU A 116 7.59 3.85 -2.15
CA LEU A 116 6.37 4.64 -1.92
C LEU A 116 6.67 6.04 -1.38
N ALA A 117 7.89 6.28 -0.88
CA ALA A 117 8.27 7.52 -0.20
C ALA A 117 8.16 8.80 -1.06
N PRO A 118 8.34 8.77 -2.39
CA PRO A 118 8.19 9.96 -3.22
C PRO A 118 6.73 10.31 -3.57
N LEU A 119 5.74 9.53 -3.10
CA LEU A 119 4.33 9.87 -3.33
C LEU A 119 3.96 11.17 -2.61
N PRO A 120 3.57 12.24 -3.34
CA PRO A 120 3.54 13.60 -2.79
C PRO A 120 2.38 13.87 -1.84
N SER A 121 1.39 12.98 -1.77
CA SER A 121 0.19 13.15 -0.95
C SER A 121 -0.05 11.99 0.02
N LEU A 122 0.91 11.06 0.16
CA LEU A 122 0.73 9.88 0.99
C LEU A 122 0.76 10.25 2.48
N GLU A 123 -0.38 10.13 3.14
CA GLU A 123 -0.57 10.50 4.55
C GLU A 123 -0.63 9.28 5.48
N ILE A 124 -1.13 8.15 4.98
CA ILE A 124 -1.38 6.94 5.79
C ILE A 124 -0.80 5.72 5.08
N LEU A 125 0.11 5.03 5.77
CA LEU A 125 0.73 3.79 5.30
C LEU A 125 0.47 2.67 6.31
N ILE A 126 -0.18 1.60 5.85
CA ILE A 126 -0.50 0.44 6.67
C ILE A 126 0.20 -0.80 6.08
N LEU A 127 1.04 -1.43 6.89
CA LEU A 127 1.95 -2.53 6.55
C LEU A 127 1.82 -3.68 7.56
N ASN A 128 0.68 -3.81 8.25
CA ASN A 128 0.53 -4.83 9.28
C ASN A 128 0.68 -6.23 8.68
N ASP A 129 1.12 -7.20 9.50
CA ASP A 129 1.23 -8.60 9.09
C ASP A 129 2.13 -8.81 7.86
N ASN A 130 3.29 -8.15 7.88
CA ASN A 130 4.37 -8.36 6.91
C ASN A 130 5.61 -8.92 7.64
N GLN A 131 6.76 -8.89 6.98
CA GLN A 131 7.99 -9.53 7.44
C GLN A 131 9.15 -8.53 7.57
N ILE A 132 8.86 -7.24 7.72
CA ILE A 132 9.86 -6.17 7.70
C ILE A 132 10.72 -6.24 8.96
N PRO A 133 12.05 -6.44 8.85
CA PRO A 133 12.92 -6.65 10.01
C PRO A 133 13.43 -5.35 10.64
N GLN A 134 13.53 -4.28 9.87
CA GLN A 134 14.13 -3.01 10.31
C GLN A 134 13.67 -1.86 9.41
N ILE A 135 13.65 -0.64 9.95
CA ILE A 135 13.44 0.62 9.24
C ILE A 135 14.76 1.38 9.18
N PHE A 136 15.09 1.95 8.01
CA PHE A 136 16.30 2.75 7.80
C PHE A 136 15.93 4.18 7.40
N SER A 137 16.75 5.15 7.83
CA SER A 137 16.61 6.52 7.38
C SER A 137 17.38 6.72 6.07
N PRO A 138 16.88 7.50 5.12
CA PRO A 138 17.58 7.76 3.87
C PRO A 138 18.92 8.49 4.08
N GLU A 139 19.07 9.22 5.19
CA GLU A 139 20.29 9.95 5.56
C GLU A 139 21.48 9.03 5.77
N THR A 140 21.29 7.83 6.33
CA THR A 140 22.38 6.87 6.53
C THR A 140 22.92 6.32 5.21
N ASP A 141 22.15 6.43 4.13
CA ASP A 141 22.47 5.87 2.81
C ASP A 141 22.69 6.96 1.73
N GLY A 142 22.71 8.25 2.11
CA GLY A 142 22.88 9.36 1.16
C GLY A 142 21.69 9.59 0.22
N ARG A 143 20.50 9.06 0.55
CA ARG A 143 19.25 9.28 -0.19
C ARG A 143 18.55 10.55 0.29
N SER A 144 17.71 11.13 -0.58
CA SER A 144 16.86 12.25 -0.19
C SER A 144 15.82 11.82 0.85
N PRO A 145 15.42 12.70 1.78
CA PRO A 145 14.29 12.45 2.67
C PRO A 145 13.04 12.09 1.89
N GLY A 146 12.32 11.07 2.35
CA GLY A 146 11.08 10.59 1.75
C GLY A 146 9.95 10.59 2.77
N PHE A 147 8.72 10.26 2.33
CA PHE A 147 7.54 10.25 3.20
C PHE A 147 7.27 11.60 3.88
N LEU A 148 7.47 12.70 3.15
CA LEU A 148 7.37 14.06 3.69
C LEU A 148 5.98 14.42 4.24
N GLU A 149 4.92 13.84 3.67
CA GLU A 149 3.53 14.07 4.07
C GLU A 149 2.95 12.95 4.95
N LEU A 150 3.76 11.93 5.29
CA LEU A 150 3.28 10.76 6.02
C LEU A 150 2.96 11.12 7.47
N LYS A 151 1.70 11.01 7.86
CA LYS A 151 1.17 11.37 9.19
C LYS A 151 0.97 10.15 10.08
N SER A 152 0.62 9.00 9.49
CA SER A 152 0.35 7.76 10.20
C SER A 152 1.07 6.58 9.56
N LEU A 153 1.84 5.85 10.37
CA LEU A 153 2.47 4.59 10.00
C LEU A 153 1.97 3.46 10.91
N SER A 154 1.41 2.41 10.30
CA SER A 154 1.06 1.18 10.99
C SER A 154 1.89 0.02 10.44
N ILE A 155 2.69 -0.60 11.29
CA ILE A 155 3.58 -1.73 10.96
C ILE A 155 3.53 -2.77 12.09
N CYS A 156 2.31 -3.03 12.60
CA CYS A 156 2.07 -4.06 13.60
C CYS A 156 2.39 -5.45 13.05
N ARG A 157 2.73 -6.40 13.94
CA ARG A 157 2.95 -7.81 13.59
C ARG A 157 3.93 -7.96 12.42
N ASN A 158 5.08 -7.30 12.55
CA ASN A 158 6.23 -7.40 11.63
C ASN A 158 7.42 -8.02 12.38
N ARG A 159 8.65 -7.88 11.86
CA ARG A 159 9.87 -8.46 12.43
C ARG A 159 10.83 -7.40 12.97
N LEU A 160 10.33 -6.22 13.32
CA LEU A 160 11.15 -5.15 13.89
C LEU A 160 11.74 -5.62 15.22
N HIS A 161 13.07 -5.70 15.29
CA HIS A 161 13.78 -6.27 16.43
C HIS A 161 14.71 -5.28 17.14
N ASP A 162 14.91 -4.08 16.58
CA ASP A 162 15.85 -3.10 17.08
C ASP A 162 15.24 -1.68 17.15
N TRP A 163 15.55 -0.96 18.22
CA TRP A 163 15.06 0.41 18.49
C TRP A 163 15.60 1.46 17.51
N SER A 164 16.68 1.18 16.77
CA SER A 164 17.15 1.99 15.65
C SER A 164 16.07 2.25 14.60
N SER A 165 15.14 1.31 14.43
CA SER A 165 13.98 1.49 13.54
C SER A 165 13.10 2.67 13.98
N ILE A 166 13.02 2.94 15.27
CA ILE A 166 12.22 4.06 15.82
C ILE A 166 12.96 5.38 15.63
N ILE A 167 14.28 5.38 15.85
CA ILE A 167 15.13 6.56 15.60
C ILE A 167 15.09 6.96 14.12
N ALA A 168 15.09 5.97 13.22
CA ALA A 168 14.99 6.21 11.79
C ALA A 168 13.69 6.94 11.37
N LEU A 169 12.63 6.88 12.17
CA LEU A 169 11.37 7.58 11.90
C LEU A 169 11.49 9.10 12.09
N ASP A 170 12.52 9.60 12.78
CA ASP A 170 12.76 11.04 12.93
C ASP A 170 13.00 11.73 11.58
N SER A 171 13.36 10.98 10.52
CA SER A 171 13.47 11.51 9.16
C SER A 171 12.13 11.78 8.47
N MET A 172 10.99 11.45 9.12
CA MET A 172 9.64 11.65 8.59
C MET A 172 8.96 12.83 9.31
N PRO A 173 9.08 14.07 8.79
CA PRO A 173 8.76 15.28 9.55
C PRO A 173 7.27 15.45 9.88
N ALA A 174 6.37 14.83 9.11
CA ALA A 174 4.93 14.93 9.31
C ALA A 174 4.36 13.83 10.21
N LEU A 175 5.16 12.85 10.63
CA LEU A 175 4.69 11.65 11.32
C LEU A 175 4.18 12.00 12.73
N ARG A 176 2.94 11.58 13.04
CA ARG A 176 2.26 11.87 14.32
C ARG A 176 1.67 10.64 14.98
N GLU A 177 1.37 9.61 14.20
CA GLU A 177 0.78 8.37 14.67
C GLU A 177 1.64 7.18 14.25
N LEU A 178 2.00 6.34 15.23
CA LEU A 178 2.79 5.14 15.03
C LEU A 178 2.14 3.95 15.72
N LYS A 179 1.84 2.89 14.96
CA LYS A 179 1.34 1.61 15.46
C LYS A 179 2.34 0.51 15.12
N ILE A 180 2.98 -0.05 16.13
CA ILE A 180 4.09 -1.02 15.98
C ILE A 180 3.88 -2.29 16.81
N LYS A 181 2.70 -2.50 17.38
CA LYS A 181 2.43 -3.63 18.29
C LYS A 181 2.72 -4.98 17.65
N GLY A 182 3.22 -5.94 18.43
CA GLY A 182 3.45 -7.32 17.98
C GLY A 182 4.73 -7.48 17.15
N ASN A 183 5.71 -6.61 17.36
CA ASN A 183 7.06 -6.76 16.82
C ASN A 183 8.02 -7.29 17.93
N PRO A 184 9.06 -8.07 17.57
CA PRO A 184 10.05 -8.60 18.50
C PRO A 184 10.76 -7.55 19.39
N LEU A 185 10.81 -6.27 18.96
CA LEU A 185 11.37 -5.17 19.73
C LEU A 185 10.74 -5.02 21.14
N PHE A 186 9.53 -5.55 21.33
CA PHE A 186 8.83 -5.55 22.62
C PHE A 186 9.07 -6.81 23.47
N GLU A 187 9.60 -7.88 22.89
CA GLU A 187 9.77 -9.18 23.55
C GLU A 187 11.00 -9.20 24.47
N GLY A 188 11.91 -8.22 24.34
CA GLY A 188 13.10 -8.05 25.18
C GLY A 188 12.96 -7.09 26.38
N ASN A 189 11.87 -6.32 26.49
CA ASN A 189 11.69 -5.30 27.54
C ASN A 189 10.71 -5.74 28.64
N CYS A 190 11.08 -6.78 29.40
CA CYS A 190 10.73 -6.79 30.82
C CYS A 190 11.61 -5.73 31.52
N VAL A 191 11.06 -4.52 31.72
CA VAL A 191 11.28 -3.59 32.86
C VAL A 191 10.90 -2.15 32.47
N THR A 192 9.73 -1.72 32.97
CA THR A 192 9.31 -0.36 33.38
C THR A 192 9.17 0.80 32.38
N ARG A 193 8.06 1.53 32.61
CA ARG A 193 7.73 2.94 32.28
C ARG A 193 7.29 3.26 30.84
N GLY A 194 5.97 3.15 30.67
CA GLY A 194 5.18 4.38 30.52
C GLY A 194 5.39 5.18 29.24
N VAL A 195 5.23 4.55 28.08
CA VAL A 195 4.78 5.26 26.88
C VAL A 195 3.54 4.53 26.38
N ARG A 196 2.41 5.24 26.29
CA ARG A 196 1.22 4.69 25.64
C ARG A 196 1.50 4.61 24.15
N LEU A 197 1.97 3.45 23.71
CA LEU A 197 1.87 3.00 22.34
C LEU A 197 0.51 2.30 22.22
N THR A 198 -0.38 2.84 21.39
CA THR A 198 -1.66 2.20 21.05
C THR A 198 -1.54 1.38 19.79
#